data_AF-A0A8J8KKL5-F1
#
_entry.id   AF-A0A8J8KKL5-F1
#
_cell.length_a   1.000
_cell.length_b   1.000
_cell.length_c   1.000
_cell.angle_alpha   90.00
_cell.angle_beta   90.00
_cell.angle_gamma   90.00
#
_symmetry.space_group_name_H-M   'P 1'
#
loop_
_entity.id
_entity.type
_entity.pdbx_description
1 polymer ?
#
loop_
_entity_poly.entity_id
_entity_poly.type
_entity_poly.pdbx_seq_one_letter_code
_entity_poly.pdbx_strand_id
1 'polypeptide(L)'
;MASKYDTQRERRTPPHISLPDIRYISGKTLDEVCAAASEVLDRPLTRGALSAIENGLRGASPQVLAALEVAYGLRPGSLVTDYVPRSREAVPA
;
A
#
# COMPACT_ATOMS: atom_id res chain seq x y z
N MET A 1 -17.98 32.28 -8.55
CA MET A 1 -17.55 32.36 -7.13
C MET A 1 -16.22 31.67 -7.02
N ALA A 2 -15.20 32.30 -6.45
CA ALA A 2 -13.90 31.65 -6.19
C ALA A 2 -14.13 30.49 -5.23
N SER A 3 -13.62 29.32 -5.57
CA SER A 3 -13.74 28.13 -4.73
C SER A 3 -12.91 28.34 -3.47
N LYS A 4 -13.38 27.89 -2.31
CA LYS A 4 -12.57 27.89 -1.06
C LYS A 4 -11.24 27.12 -1.21
N TYR A 5 -11.09 26.38 -2.30
CA TYR A 5 -9.90 25.63 -2.66
C TYR A 5 -8.88 26.42 -3.50
N ASP A 6 -9.25 27.59 -4.04
CA ASP A 6 -8.36 28.45 -4.84
C ASP A 6 -7.22 29.08 -4.01
N THR A 7 -7.32 29.01 -2.68
CA THR A 7 -6.31 29.51 -1.71
C THR A 7 -5.64 28.38 -0.91
N GLN A 8 -5.68 27.13 -1.39
CA GLN A 8 -4.98 26.04 -0.71
C GLN A 8 -3.45 26.20 -0.81
N ARG A 9 -2.78 25.96 0.32
CA ARG A 9 -1.33 25.82 0.38
C ARG A 9 -0.88 24.69 -0.54
N GLU A 10 0.33 24.83 -1.08
CA GLU A 10 0.98 23.77 -1.84
C GLU A 10 0.94 22.44 -1.06
N ARG A 11 0.55 21.37 -1.76
CA ARG A 11 0.38 20.05 -1.16
C ARG A 11 1.73 19.53 -0.68
N ARG A 12 1.78 19.00 0.54
CA ARG A 12 2.95 18.31 1.08
C ARG A 12 2.74 16.81 1.03
N THR A 13 3.84 16.08 0.92
CA THR A 13 3.86 14.62 1.06
C THR A 13 3.41 14.24 2.47
N PRO A 14 2.33 13.44 2.64
CA PRO A 14 1.93 12.90 3.92
C PRO A 14 3.01 12.00 4.51
N PRO A 15 3.00 11.74 5.82
CA PRO A 15 3.84 10.71 6.42
C PRO A 15 3.61 9.35 5.77
N HIS A 16 4.69 8.61 5.54
CA HIS A 16 4.65 7.23 5.08
C HIS A 16 4.97 6.27 6.23
N ILE A 17 4.46 5.04 6.12
CA ILE A 17 4.84 3.92 6.98
C ILE A 17 5.40 2.80 6.12
N SER A 18 6.29 1.99 6.70
CA SER A 18 6.84 0.85 5.99
C SER A 18 5.87 -0.33 5.97
N LEU A 19 6.01 -1.23 4.99
CA LEU A 19 5.25 -2.48 4.97
C LEU A 19 5.52 -3.37 6.22
N PRO A 20 6.76 -3.45 6.77
CA PRO A 20 7.00 -4.04 8.08
C PRO A 20 6.14 -3.46 9.20
N ASP A 21 5.94 -2.14 9.24
CA ASP A 21 5.12 -1.48 10.26
C ASP A 21 3.66 -1.87 10.11
N ILE A 22 3.15 -1.96 8.87
CA ILE A 22 1.81 -2.49 8.58
C ILE A 22 1.67 -3.91 9.11
N ARG A 23 2.67 -4.76 8.87
CA ARG A 23 2.68 -6.12 9.40
C ARG A 23 2.67 -6.14 10.92
N TYR A 24 3.51 -5.34 11.56
CA TYR A 24 3.58 -5.20 13.01
C TYR A 24 2.22 -4.82 13.62
N ILE A 25 1.57 -3.77 13.10
CA ILE A 25 0.26 -3.33 13.63
C ILE A 25 -0.86 -4.32 13.31
N SER A 26 -0.73 -5.12 12.25
CA SER A 26 -1.71 -6.15 11.90
C SER A 26 -1.63 -7.39 12.80
N GLY A 27 -0.57 -7.51 13.61
CA GLY A 27 -0.32 -8.68 14.46
C GLY A 27 0.06 -9.95 13.68
N LYS A 28 0.32 -9.85 12.37
CA LYS A 28 0.63 -10.99 11.51
C LYS A 28 2.12 -11.26 11.43
N THR A 29 2.46 -12.54 11.37
CA THR A 29 3.80 -13.03 11.02
C THR A 29 4.03 -12.96 9.52
N LEU A 30 5.29 -13.05 9.08
CA LEU A 30 5.61 -13.15 7.66
C LEU A 30 4.93 -14.37 7.01
N ASP A 31 4.83 -15.47 7.73
CA ASP A 31 4.30 -16.74 7.21
C ASP A 31 2.77 -16.66 7.02
N GLU A 32 2.05 -16.01 7.93
CA GLU A 32 0.61 -15.75 7.78
C GLU A 32 0.29 -14.82 6.62
N VAL A 33 1.09 -13.77 6.42
CA VAL A 33 0.93 -12.88 5.25
C VAL A 33 1.25 -13.63 3.96
N CYS A 34 2.31 -14.45 3.96
CA CYS A 34 2.65 -15.28 2.80
C CYS A 34 1.52 -16.26 2.47
N ALA A 35 0.92 -16.92 3.46
CA ALA A 35 -0.21 -17.83 3.26
C ALA A 35 -1.40 -17.09 2.62
N ALA A 36 -1.85 -16.00 3.23
CA ALA A 36 -2.99 -15.22 2.73
C ALA A 36 -2.73 -14.65 1.32
N ALA A 37 -1.54 -14.14 1.06
CA ALA A 37 -1.20 -13.62 -0.28
C ALA A 37 -1.07 -14.74 -1.33
N SER A 38 -0.59 -15.92 -0.93
CA SER A 38 -0.46 -17.07 -1.84
C SER A 38 -1.82 -17.58 -2.31
N GLU A 39 -2.81 -17.59 -1.43
CA GLU A 39 -4.20 -17.94 -1.78
C GLU A 39 -4.78 -17.01 -2.86
N VAL A 40 -4.50 -15.71 -2.76
CA VAL A 40 -4.96 -14.72 -3.75
C VAL A 40 -4.21 -14.83 -5.07
N LEU A 41 -2.92 -15.19 -5.02
CA LEU A 41 -2.06 -15.27 -6.20
C LEU A 41 -2.21 -16.56 -6.99
N ASP A 42 -2.84 -17.59 -6.43
CA ASP A 42 -2.84 -18.97 -6.94
C ASP A 42 -1.40 -19.51 -7.17
N ARG A 43 -0.45 -19.03 -6.36
CA ARG A 43 0.96 -19.47 -6.36
C ARG A 43 1.66 -19.04 -5.07
N PRO A 44 2.73 -19.76 -4.65
CA PRO A 44 3.42 -19.44 -3.41
C PRO A 44 4.15 -18.10 -3.45
N LEU A 45 3.84 -17.23 -2.47
CA LEU A 45 4.70 -16.15 -2.04
C LEU A 45 5.58 -16.65 -0.89
N THR A 46 6.90 -16.54 -1.04
CA THR A 46 7.83 -17.06 -0.02
C THR A 46 8.16 -16.01 1.04
N ARG A 47 8.51 -16.46 2.25
CA ARG A 47 8.97 -15.60 3.35
C ARG A 47 10.14 -14.69 2.93
N GLY A 48 11.12 -15.24 2.20
CA GLY A 48 12.25 -14.47 1.69
C GLY A 48 11.84 -13.41 0.67
N ALA A 49 10.89 -13.74 -0.20
CA ALA A 49 10.31 -12.81 -1.16
C ALA A 49 9.56 -11.66 -0.48
N LEU A 50 8.73 -11.95 0.52
CA LEU A 50 8.03 -10.93 1.29
C LEU A 50 9.01 -10.05 2.08
N SER A 51 9.99 -10.65 2.75
CA SER A 51 11.03 -9.90 3.48
C SER A 51 11.82 -8.96 2.57
N ALA A 52 12.19 -9.41 1.37
CA ALA A 52 12.90 -8.58 0.41
C ALA A 52 12.03 -7.41 -0.11
N ILE A 53 10.70 -7.59 -0.24
CA ILE A 53 9.78 -6.50 -0.56
C ILE A 53 9.71 -5.50 0.59
N GLU A 54 9.49 -6.01 1.80
CA GLU A 54 9.35 -5.21 3.03
C GLU A 54 10.57 -4.31 3.28
N ASN A 55 11.77 -4.80 2.97
CA ASN A 55 13.03 -4.08 3.16
C ASN A 55 13.50 -3.31 1.91
N GLY A 56 12.71 -3.29 0.82
CA GLY A 56 13.08 -2.59 -0.41
C GLY A 56 14.24 -3.22 -1.20
N LEU A 57 14.62 -4.47 -0.90
CA LEU A 57 15.63 -5.22 -1.66
C LEU A 57 15.11 -5.73 -3.00
N ARG A 58 13.77 -5.80 -3.16
CA ARG A 58 13.12 -6.11 -4.44
C ARG A 58 11.80 -5.37 -4.59
N GLY A 59 11.41 -5.12 -5.85
CA GLY A 59 10.07 -4.66 -6.18
C GLY A 59 8.99 -5.75 -6.06
N ALA A 60 7.74 -5.32 -6.20
CA ALA A 60 6.57 -6.19 -6.25
C ALA A 60 5.78 -5.90 -7.54
N SER A 61 5.24 -6.94 -8.17
CA SER A 61 4.33 -6.74 -9.31
C SER A 61 2.97 -6.22 -8.84
N PRO A 62 2.15 -5.62 -9.71
CA PRO A 62 0.80 -5.17 -9.34
C PRO A 62 -0.07 -6.27 -8.71
N GLN A 63 0.05 -7.51 -9.19
CA GLN A 63 -0.68 -8.65 -8.63
C GLN A 63 -0.22 -8.97 -7.20
N VAL A 64 1.09 -8.87 -6.92
CA VAL A 64 1.62 -9.07 -5.56
C VAL A 64 1.17 -7.94 -4.64
N LEU A 65 1.15 -6.69 -5.10
CA LEU A 65 0.61 -5.57 -4.32
C LEU A 65 -0.86 -5.78 -3.99
N ALA A 66 -1.68 -6.16 -4.97
CA ALA A 66 -3.11 -6.46 -4.75
C ALA A 66 -3.31 -7.62 -3.76
N ALA A 67 -2.51 -8.69 -3.85
CA ALA A 67 -2.57 -9.79 -2.91
C ALA A 67 -2.18 -9.37 -1.49
N LEU A 68 -1.18 -8.50 -1.33
CA LEU A 68 -0.78 -7.94 -0.04
C LEU A 68 -1.85 -7.01 0.53
N GLU A 69 -2.54 -6.23 -0.31
CA GLU A 69 -3.69 -5.42 0.14
C GLU A 69 -4.78 -6.29 0.75
N VAL A 70 -5.14 -7.39 0.09
CA VAL A 70 -6.10 -8.37 0.64
C VAL A 70 -5.55 -8.98 1.93
N ALA A 71 -4.28 -9.41 1.93
CA ALA A 71 -3.64 -10.01 3.10
C ALA A 71 -3.61 -9.07 4.32
N TYR A 72 -3.52 -7.75 4.11
CA TYR A 72 -3.54 -6.75 5.18
C TYR A 72 -4.93 -6.14 5.45
N GLY A 73 -5.96 -6.51 4.70
CA GLY A 73 -7.29 -5.91 4.82
C GLY A 73 -7.33 -4.43 4.39
N LEU A 74 -6.44 -4.05 3.47
CA LEU A 74 -6.39 -2.70 2.89
C LEU A 74 -7.41 -2.58 1.75
N ARG A 75 -7.79 -1.33 1.44
CA ARG A 75 -8.58 -1.06 0.23
C ARG A 75 -7.72 -1.33 -1.01
N PRO A 76 -8.33 -1.80 -2.11
CA PRO A 76 -7.62 -1.94 -3.39
C PRO A 76 -6.91 -0.64 -3.80
N GLY A 77 -5.66 -0.72 -4.23
CA GLY A 77 -4.82 0.43 -4.64
C GLY A 77 -4.30 1.30 -3.48
N SER A 78 -4.28 0.77 -2.26
CA SER A 78 -3.67 1.45 -1.10
C SER A 78 -2.15 1.32 -1.06
N LEU A 79 -1.59 0.21 -1.57
CA LEU A 79 -0.16 0.00 -1.68
C LEU A 79 0.32 0.55 -3.04
N VAL A 80 1.12 1.62 -2.97
CA VAL A 80 1.70 2.27 -4.14
C VAL A 80 3.22 2.35 -3.97
N THR A 81 3.95 2.18 -5.06
CA THR A 81 5.42 2.30 -5.09
C THR A 81 5.89 3.62 -5.70
N ASP A 82 4.95 4.40 -6.23
CA ASP A 82 5.12 5.64 -6.97
C ASP A 82 4.15 6.71 -6.45
N TYR A 83 4.26 7.04 -5.15
CA TYR A 83 3.34 7.98 -4.52
C TYR A 83 3.25 9.31 -5.28
N VAL A 84 2.08 9.57 -5.85
CA VAL A 84 1.67 10.89 -6.35
C VAL A 84 0.66 11.48 -5.37
N PRO A 85 0.83 12.74 -4.90
CA PRO A 85 -0.14 13.37 -4.02
C PRO A 85 -1.57 13.31 -4.57
N ARG A 86 -2.46 12.60 -3.88
CA ARG A 86 -3.85 12.40 -4.33
C ARG A 86 -4.56 13.74 -4.52
N SER A 87 -4.80 14.17 -5.76
CA SER A 87 -5.71 15.28 -6.05
C SER A 87 -7.13 14.86 -5.68
N ARG A 88 -7.61 15.21 -4.49
CA ARG A 88 -9.06 15.35 -4.30
C ARG A 88 -9.50 16.41 -5.29
N GLU A 89 -10.25 16.02 -6.33
CA GLU A 89 -11.07 16.96 -7.09
C GLU A 89 -11.90 17.74 -6.07
N ALA A 90 -11.88 19.07 -6.18
CA ALA A 90 -12.85 19.87 -5.49
C ALA A 90 -14.23 19.41 -5.97
N VAL A 91 -15.05 18.84 -5.07
CA VAL A 91 -16.44 18.53 -5.38
C VAL A 91 -17.08 19.83 -5.89
N PRO A 92 -17.65 19.85 -7.10
CA PRO A 92 -18.29 21.06 -7.62
C PRO A 92 -19.45 21.44 -6.70
N ALA A 93 -19.55 22.73 -6.41
CA ALA A 93 -20.54 23.34 -5.52
C ALA A 93 -21.97 23.24 -6.09
#